data_AF-A0A9E6B9K0-F1
#
_entry.id   AF-A0A9E6B9K0-F1
#
_cell.length_a   1.000
_cell.length_b   1.000
_cell.length_c   1.000
_cell.angle_alpha   90.00
_cell.angle_beta   90.00
_cell.angle_gamma   90.00
#
_symmetry.space_group_name_H-M   'P 1'
#
loop_
_entity.id
_entity.type
_entity.pdbx_description
1 polymer ?
#
loop_
_entity_poly.entity_id
_entity_poly.type
_entity_poly.pdbx_seq_one_letter_code
_entity_poly.pdbx_strand_id
1 'polypeptide(L)'
;MTVFWLRLSVGSVLGALFVLCAFYNARLALSPLWRPRSESYIVLLGGIAGMVSLAIAPFDCLRAWWWLPLLVDIGCLPFLACAGLEFGVLRPLRRRAMRHRSDEQRED
;
A
#
# COMPACT_ATOMS: atom_id res chain seq x y z
N MET A 1 -17.86 -31.22 5.02
CA MET A 1 -16.63 -30.85 5.75
C MET A 1 -15.42 -30.64 4.84
N THR A 2 -15.16 -31.50 3.85
CA THR A 2 -14.00 -31.40 2.94
C THR A 2 -13.91 -30.08 2.16
N VAL A 3 -15.04 -29.56 1.67
CA VAL A 3 -15.11 -28.28 0.93
C VAL A 3 -14.70 -27.07 1.79
N PHE A 4 -15.00 -27.10 3.09
CA PHE A 4 -14.63 -26.01 4.01
C PHE A 4 -13.11 -25.91 4.15
N TRP A 5 -12.45 -27.05 4.42
CA TRP A 5 -10.99 -27.12 4.55
C TRP A 5 -10.28 -26.74 3.24
N LEU A 6 -10.82 -27.17 2.09
CA LEU A 6 -10.28 -26.78 0.79
C LEU A 6 -10.33 -25.25 0.60
N ARG A 7 -11.49 -24.62 0.86
CA ARG A 7 -11.65 -23.16 0.73
C ARG A 7 -10.75 -22.40 1.69
N LEU A 8 -10.59 -22.90 2.92
CA LEU A 8 -9.72 -22.31 3.93
C LEU A 8 -8.24 -22.38 3.52
N SER A 9 -7.79 -23.53 3.01
CA SER A 9 -6.41 -23.71 2.55
C SER A 9 -6.10 -22.83 1.33
N VAL A 10 -6.96 -22.85 0.31
CA VAL A 10 -6.77 -22.01 -0.90
C VAL A 10 -6.83 -20.52 -0.55
N GLY A 11 -7.79 -20.12 0.29
CA GLY A 11 -7.90 -18.75 0.78
C GLY A 11 -6.66 -18.30 1.53
N SER A 12 -6.14 -19.12 2.43
CA SER A 12 -4.91 -18.82 3.20
C SER A 12 -3.69 -18.64 2.30
N VAL A 13 -3.51 -19.49 1.28
CA VAL A 13 -2.38 -19.39 0.34
C VAL A 13 -2.46 -18.10 -0.49
N LEU A 14 -3.64 -17.80 -1.05
CA LEU A 14 -3.85 -16.56 -1.81
C LEU A 14 -3.73 -15.31 -0.94
N GLY A 15 -4.21 -15.38 0.31
CA GLY A 15 -4.10 -14.28 1.28
C GLY A 15 -2.65 -14.02 1.68
N ALA A 16 -1.86 -15.07 1.92
CA ALA A 16 -0.42 -14.94 2.19
C ALA A 16 0.32 -14.34 0.99
N LEU A 17 -0.02 -14.75 -0.24
CA LEU A 17 0.55 -14.18 -1.46
C LEU A 17 0.23 -12.68 -1.59
N PHE A 18 -1.01 -12.27 -1.32
CA PHE A 18 -1.42 -10.86 -1.28
C PHE A 18 -0.62 -10.06 -0.25
N VAL A 19 -0.49 -10.55 0.99
CA VAL A 19 0.29 -9.86 2.03
C VAL A 19 1.76 -9.71 1.62
N LEU A 20 2.33 -10.74 0.99
CA LEU A 20 3.71 -10.70 0.51
C LEU A 20 3.88 -9.65 -0.59
N CYS A 21 3.00 -9.64 -1.60
CA CYS A 21 2.98 -8.62 -2.66
C CYS A 21 2.83 -7.21 -2.08
N ALA A 22 1.87 -7.01 -1.17
CA ALA A 22 1.65 -5.73 -0.51
C ALA A 22 2.88 -5.26 0.29
N PHE A 23 3.57 -6.17 0.99
CA PHE A 23 4.80 -5.87 1.72
C PHE A 23 5.94 -5.45 0.78
N TYR A 24 6.15 -6.18 -0.32
CA TYR A 24 7.16 -5.80 -1.32
C TYR A 24 6.81 -4.45 -1.99
N ASN A 25 5.54 -4.22 -2.31
CA ASN A 25 5.08 -2.94 -2.87
C ASN A 25 5.32 -1.78 -1.89
N ALA A 26 5.00 -1.97 -0.60
CA ALA A 26 5.27 -0.97 0.43
C ALA A 26 6.77 -0.71 0.63
N ARG A 27 7.60 -1.77 0.57
CA ARG A 27 9.07 -1.62 0.64
C ARG A 27 9.63 -0.87 -0.56
N LEU A 28 9.13 -1.14 -1.76
CA LEU A 28 9.46 -0.37 -2.95
C LEU A 28 9.04 1.10 -2.75
N ALA A 29 7.84 1.36 -2.19
CA ALA A 29 7.29 2.69 -1.90
C ALA A 29 8.15 3.55 -1.00
N LEU A 30 8.78 2.92 -0.02
CA LEU A 30 9.64 3.59 0.94
C LEU A 30 11.09 3.67 0.49
N SER A 31 11.46 3.02 -0.63
CA SER A 31 12.84 3.06 -1.12
C SER A 31 13.15 4.43 -1.76
N PRO A 32 14.14 5.18 -1.25
CA PRO A 32 14.55 6.46 -1.82
C PRO A 32 15.18 6.32 -3.23
N LEU A 33 15.43 5.09 -3.68
CA LEU A 33 15.91 4.78 -5.02
C LEU A 33 14.80 4.66 -6.07
N TRP A 34 13.53 4.88 -5.72
CA TRP A 34 12.44 4.64 -6.65
C TRP A 34 12.41 5.66 -7.79
N ARG A 35 12.89 5.24 -8.97
CA ARG A 35 12.57 5.88 -10.25
C ARG A 35 11.24 5.32 -10.75
N PRO A 36 10.25 6.15 -11.10
CA PRO A 36 8.98 5.67 -11.66
C PRO A 36 9.27 5.00 -13.00
N ARG A 37 9.41 3.67 -12.98
CA ARG A 37 9.53 2.86 -14.17
C ARG A 37 8.49 1.77 -14.10
N SER A 38 7.55 1.88 -15.04
CA SER A 38 6.58 0.87 -15.45
C SER A 38 5.58 0.44 -14.36
N GLU A 39 4.29 0.62 -14.71
CA GLU A 39 3.14 0.08 -13.98
C GLU A 39 3.40 -1.40 -13.65
N SER A 40 3.70 -1.67 -12.40
CA SER A 40 3.99 -3.03 -11.96
C SER A 40 2.67 -3.78 -11.87
N TYR A 41 2.35 -4.56 -12.90
CA TYR A 41 1.23 -5.53 -12.93
C TYR A 41 1.19 -6.44 -11.69
N ILE A 42 2.31 -6.56 -10.97
CA ILE A 42 2.43 -7.24 -9.67
C ILE A 42 1.41 -6.71 -8.65
N VAL A 43 1.18 -5.39 -8.62
CA VAL A 43 0.22 -4.73 -7.73
C VAL A 43 -1.21 -5.16 -8.07
N LEU A 44 -1.54 -5.15 -9.36
CA LEU A 44 -2.86 -5.55 -9.83
C LEU A 44 -3.14 -7.04 -9.59
N LEU A 45 -2.15 -7.89 -9.86
CA LEU A 45 -2.22 -9.34 -9.62
C LEU A 45 -2.34 -9.66 -8.12
N GLY A 46 -1.63 -8.92 -7.26
CA GLY A 46 -1.78 -9.01 -5.81
C GLY A 46 -3.21 -8.71 -5.38
N GLY A 47 -3.78 -7.60 -5.84
CA GLY A 47 -5.10 -7.15 -5.44
C GLY A 47 -6.19 -8.10 -5.87
N ILE A 48 -6.09 -8.61 -7.11
CA ILE A 48 -7.00 -9.64 -7.63
C ILE A 48 -6.86 -10.94 -6.81
N ALA A 49 -5.65 -11.38 -6.48
CA ALA A 49 -5.44 -12.58 -5.67
C ALA A 49 -6.03 -12.44 -4.26
N GLY A 50 -5.85 -11.28 -3.61
CA GLY A 50 -6.47 -10.98 -2.32
C GLY A 50 -8.00 -10.92 -2.39
N MET A 51 -8.53 -10.30 -3.45
CA MET A 51 -9.97 -10.25 -3.72
C MET A 51 -10.57 -11.64 -3.85
N VAL A 52 -9.94 -12.50 -4.66
CA VAL A 52 -10.37 -13.90 -4.85
C VAL A 52 -10.28 -14.69 -3.55
N SER A 53 -9.21 -14.50 -2.75
CA SER A 53 -9.06 -15.11 -1.43
C SER A 53 -10.24 -14.82 -0.50
N LEU A 54 -10.63 -13.55 -0.38
CA LEU A 54 -11.77 -13.16 0.46
C LEU A 54 -13.11 -13.61 -0.12
N ALA A 55 -13.27 -13.62 -1.45
CA ALA A 55 -14.48 -14.09 -2.11
C ALA A 55 -14.73 -15.59 -1.88
N ILE A 56 -13.68 -16.41 -1.82
CA ILE A 56 -13.80 -17.86 -1.57
C ILE A 56 -13.84 -18.23 -0.08
N ALA A 57 -13.51 -17.29 0.81
CA ALA A 57 -13.42 -17.52 2.25
C ALA A 57 -14.73 -18.12 2.80
N PRO A 58 -14.65 -19.09 3.72
CA PRO A 58 -15.84 -19.78 4.22
C PRO A 58 -16.67 -18.93 5.20
N PHE A 59 -16.18 -17.76 5.61
CA PHE A 59 -16.85 -16.85 6.53
C PHE A 59 -17.61 -15.77 5.75
N ASP A 60 -18.91 -15.63 6.01
CA ASP A 60 -19.76 -14.61 5.37
C ASP A 60 -19.29 -13.19 5.67
N CYS A 61 -18.82 -12.94 6.89
CA CYS A 61 -18.24 -11.65 7.25
C CYS A 61 -17.11 -11.26 6.32
N LEU A 62 -16.13 -12.15 6.05
CA LEU A 62 -14.98 -11.86 5.18
C LEU A 62 -15.40 -11.64 3.73
N ARG A 63 -16.40 -12.40 3.25
CA ARG A 63 -16.94 -12.24 1.91
C ARG A 63 -17.58 -10.88 1.68
N ALA A 64 -18.12 -10.20 2.69
CA ALA A 64 -18.64 -8.84 2.54
C ALA A 64 -17.55 -7.80 2.21
N TRP A 65 -16.30 -8.09 2.60
CA TRP A 65 -15.14 -7.21 2.40
C TRP A 65 -14.24 -7.65 1.23
N TRP A 66 -14.77 -8.47 0.30
CA TRP A 66 -14.02 -9.03 -0.82
C TRP A 66 -13.30 -7.99 -1.70
N TRP A 67 -13.84 -6.77 -1.79
CA TRP A 67 -13.29 -5.66 -2.57
C TRP A 67 -12.16 -4.90 -1.85
N LEU A 68 -11.99 -5.11 -0.54
CA LEU A 68 -11.05 -4.36 0.29
C LEU A 68 -9.58 -4.56 -0.13
N PRO A 69 -9.10 -5.77 -0.48
CA PRO A 69 -7.75 -5.98 -1.00
C PRO A 69 -7.48 -5.18 -2.27
N LEU A 70 -8.47 -5.05 -3.14
CA LEU A 70 -8.35 -4.30 -4.39
C LEU A 70 -8.20 -2.79 -4.11
N LEU A 71 -8.92 -2.28 -3.11
CA LEU A 71 -8.80 -0.89 -2.67
C LEU A 71 -7.43 -0.60 -2.03
N VAL A 72 -6.91 -1.56 -1.25
CA VAL A 72 -5.58 -1.48 -0.63
C VAL A 72 -4.49 -1.53 -1.70
N ASP A 73 -4.60 -2.43 -2.69
CA ASP A 73 -3.57 -2.63 -3.72
C ASP A 73 -3.61 -1.61 -4.86
N ILE A 74 -4.74 -0.95 -5.18
CA ILE A 74 -4.77 0.16 -6.16
C ILE A 74 -3.82 1.33 -5.76
N GLY A 75 -3.16 1.23 -4.60
CA GLY A 75 -2.02 2.07 -4.26
C GLY A 75 -2.44 3.36 -3.60
N CYS A 76 -3.75 3.60 -3.45
CA CYS A 76 -4.27 4.79 -2.79
C CYS A 76 -3.73 4.92 -1.37
N LEU A 77 -3.67 3.85 -0.58
CA LEU A 77 -3.26 3.95 0.83
C LEU A 77 -1.77 4.30 1.01
N PRO A 78 -0.82 3.58 0.38
CA PRO A 78 0.60 3.95 0.46
C PRO A 78 0.88 5.32 -0.17
N PHE A 79 0.27 5.64 -1.32
CA PHE A 79 0.46 6.95 -1.94
C PHE A 79 -0.16 8.07 -1.11
N LEU A 80 -1.39 7.92 -0.58
CA LEU A 80 -1.99 8.94 0.29
C LEU A 80 -1.19 9.10 1.58
N ALA A 81 -0.67 8.02 2.16
CA ALA A 81 0.15 8.10 3.37
C ALA A 81 1.46 8.86 3.11
N CYS A 82 2.18 8.50 2.04
CA CYS A 82 3.40 9.22 1.63
C CYS A 82 3.10 10.68 1.25
N ALA A 83 2.06 10.94 0.46
CA ALA A 83 1.64 12.28 0.09
C ALA A 83 1.23 13.08 1.34
N GLY A 84 0.45 12.50 2.24
CA GLY A 84 0.07 13.12 3.51
C GLY A 84 1.28 13.49 4.36
N LEU A 85 2.28 12.61 4.47
CA LEU A 85 3.54 12.88 5.15
C LEU A 85 4.33 14.01 4.49
N GLU A 86 4.47 13.98 3.16
CA GLU A 86 5.23 14.99 2.43
C GLU A 86 4.56 16.37 2.52
N PHE A 87 3.25 16.44 2.27
CA PHE A 87 2.48 17.68 2.27
C PHE A 87 2.21 18.20 3.69
N GLY A 88 1.94 17.32 4.65
CA GLY A 88 1.57 17.70 6.02
C GLY A 88 2.74 17.96 6.95
N VAL A 89 3.88 17.26 6.78
CA VAL A 89 5.00 17.32 7.73
C VAL A 89 6.27 17.87 7.08
N LEU A 90 6.69 17.29 5.94
CA LEU A 90 8.00 17.61 5.37
C LEU A 90 8.04 18.99 4.70
N ARG A 91 6.99 19.38 3.96
CA ARG A 91 6.93 20.69 3.30
C ARG A 91 6.95 21.88 4.26
N PRO A 92 6.17 21.90 5.37
CA PRO A 92 6.23 22.97 6.35
C PRO A 92 7.62 23.12 6.99
N LEU A 93 8.26 22.00 7.36
CA LEU A 93 9.60 22.00 7.96
C LEU A 93 10.65 22.57 6.98
N ARG A 94 10.59 22.14 5.71
CA ARG A 94 11.50 22.65 4.66
C ARG A 94 11.31 24.15 4.40
N ARG A 95 10.07 24.65 4.46
CA ARG A 95 9.79 26.10 4.34
C ARG A 95 10.34 26.91 5.50
N ARG A 96 10.28 26.39 6.73
CA ARG A 96 10.86 27.07 7.91
C ARG A 96 12.38 27.15 7.83
N ALA A 97 13.04 26.06 7.43
CA ALA A 97 14.49 26.03 7.29
C ALA A 97 15.01 27.03 6.25
N MET A 98 14.29 27.25 5.14
CA MET A 98 14.68 28.23 4.12
C MET A 98 14.50 29.68 4.57
N ARG A 99 13.47 29.98 5.39
CA ARG A 99 13.28 31.33 5.94
C ARG A 99 14.41 31.74 6.88
N HIS A 100 14.82 30.85 7.79
CA HIS A 100 15.92 31.14 8.72
C HIS A 100 17.22 31.51 7.98
N ARG A 101 17.53 30.84 6.87
CA ARG A 101 18.70 31.18 6.03
C ARG A 101 18.60 32.54 5.35
N SER A 102 17.39 32.96 4.97
CA SER A 102 17.18 34.25 4.32
C SER A 102 17.28 35.44 5.28
N ASP A 103 16.95 35.23 6.56
CA ASP A 103 17.07 36.25 7.59
C ASP A 103 18.55 36.44 7.99
N GLU A 104 19.32 35.35 8.10
CA GLU A 104 20.76 35.38 8.40
C GLU A 104 21.55 36.15 7.32
N GLN A 105 21.20 35.99 6.03
CA GLN A 105 21.84 36.73 4.94
C GLN A 105 21.49 38.23 4.85
N ARG A 106 20.50 38.72 5.63
CA ARG A 106 20.15 40.15 5.65
C ARG A 106 20.86 40.93 6.75
N GLU A 107 21.43 40.23 7.72
CA GLU A 107 22.15 40.84 8.84
C GLU A 107 23.65 41.06 8.52
N ASP A 108 24.14 40.46 7.44
CA ASP A 108 25.47 40.68 6.84
C ASP A 108 25.48 41.83 5.82
#